data_AF-A0A931ZQ31-F1
#
_entry.id   AF-A0A931ZQ31-F1
#
_cell.length_a   1.000
_cell.length_b   1.000
_cell.length_c   1.000
_cell.angle_alpha   90.00
_cell.angle_beta   90.00
_cell.angle_gamma   90.00
#
_symmetry.space_group_name_H-M   'P 1'
#
loop_
_entity.id
_entity.type
_entity.pdbx_description
1 polymer ?
#
loop_
_entity_poly.entity_id
_entity_poly.type
_entity_poly.pdbx_seq_one_letter_code
_entity_poly.pdbx_strand_id
1 'polypeptide(L)'
;MPSALISVTDKTGIVELARALLGRGYELVSTGGTARVIEAGGVPVVHISDVTGFPEMMDGRVKTLHPAVFAGILARRANASDMHSLEQHGLHPYDIVVVNLYQFEQSAREAIGFDDLVEEIDIGGPSLLRAAAKNWRDVLVVCDPKDYGLLLMELGQSEGPSLDFRIYLARKVFDLTSNTDRLIWTQFVGAWVKNGEVRRSLQRTGVL
;
A
#
# COMPACT_ATOMS: atom_id res chain seq x y z
N MET A 1 -16.34 0.42 13.98
CA MET A 1 -16.73 0.30 12.56
C MET A 1 -15.53 -0.28 11.83
N PRO A 2 -15.70 -1.20 10.86
CA PRO A 2 -14.55 -1.69 10.10
C PRO A 2 -13.97 -0.57 9.22
N SER A 3 -12.67 -0.61 8.94
CA SER A 3 -11.96 0.45 8.20
C SER A 3 -11.08 -0.11 7.09
N ALA A 4 -11.03 0.59 5.95
CA ALA A 4 -10.21 0.25 4.80
C ALA A 4 -9.28 1.40 4.41
N LEU A 5 -7.98 1.16 4.43
CA LEU A 5 -6.96 2.09 3.95
C LEU A 5 -6.68 1.84 2.47
N ILE A 6 -6.89 2.85 1.62
CA ILE A 6 -6.75 2.74 0.17
C ILE A 6 -5.75 3.78 -0.35
N SER A 7 -4.63 3.31 -0.91
CA SER A 7 -3.59 4.15 -1.50
C SER A 7 -2.97 3.47 -2.71
N VAL A 8 -3.50 3.75 -3.90
CA VAL A 8 -3.12 3.06 -5.14
C VAL A 8 -2.53 4.03 -6.16
N THR A 9 -1.62 3.55 -7.01
CA THR A 9 -1.14 4.28 -8.18
C THR A 9 -2.03 3.98 -9.39
N ASP A 10 -2.23 2.69 -9.71
CA ASP A 10 -3.24 2.26 -10.69
C ASP A 10 -4.63 2.37 -10.07
N LYS A 11 -5.51 3.16 -10.71
CA LYS A 11 -6.87 3.48 -10.25
C LYS A 11 -7.93 2.54 -10.83
N THR A 12 -7.53 1.52 -11.58
CA THR A 12 -8.45 0.56 -12.20
C THR A 12 -9.39 -0.05 -11.16
N GLY A 13 -10.70 0.13 -11.34
CA GLY A 13 -11.74 -0.46 -10.49
C GLY A 13 -11.85 0.10 -9.07
N ILE A 14 -11.12 1.18 -8.73
CA ILE A 14 -11.01 1.64 -7.35
C ILE A 14 -12.30 2.26 -6.82
N VAL A 15 -13.07 2.92 -7.68
CA VAL A 15 -14.34 3.57 -7.31
C VAL A 15 -15.40 2.50 -7.02
N GLU A 16 -15.45 1.45 -7.84
CA GLU A 16 -16.34 0.31 -7.68
C GLU A 16 -16.04 -0.46 -6.38
N LEU A 17 -14.75 -0.72 -6.11
CA LEU A 17 -14.33 -1.32 -4.86
C LEU A 17 -14.71 -0.45 -3.67
N ALA A 18 -14.39 0.85 -3.70
CA ALA A 18 -14.69 1.79 -2.63
C ALA A 18 -16.19 1.84 -2.33
N ARG A 19 -17.04 1.93 -3.36
CA ARG A 19 -18.50 1.91 -3.21
C ARG A 19 -19.00 0.60 -2.60
N ALA A 20 -18.43 -0.54 -3.02
CA ALA A 20 -18.81 -1.85 -2.49
C ALA A 20 -18.39 -2.05 -1.03
N LEU A 21 -17.25 -1.50 -0.62
CA LEU A 21 -16.78 -1.50 0.77
C LEU A 21 -17.65 -0.56 1.64
N LEU A 22 -17.93 0.65 1.16
CA LEU A 22 -18.82 1.58 1.85
C LEU A 22 -20.22 0.98 2.06
N GLY A 23 -20.77 0.33 1.04
CA GLY A 23 -22.06 -0.38 1.14
C GLY A 23 -22.07 -1.56 2.14
N ARG A 24 -20.90 -2.04 2.55
CA ARG A 24 -20.71 -3.05 3.61
C ARG A 24 -20.41 -2.42 4.98
N GLY A 25 -20.46 -1.09 5.10
CA GLY A 25 -20.24 -0.37 6.36
C GLY A 25 -18.77 -0.12 6.71
N TYR A 26 -17.86 -0.21 5.74
CA TYR A 26 -16.47 0.19 5.95
C TYR A 26 -16.33 1.71 5.89
N GLU A 27 -15.61 2.27 6.86
CA GLU A 27 -15.03 3.59 6.72
C GLU A 27 -13.84 3.52 5.76
N LEU A 28 -13.75 4.47 4.84
CA LEU A 28 -12.69 4.51 3.84
C LEU A 28 -11.69 5.59 4.19
N VAL A 29 -10.42 5.22 4.37
CA VAL A 29 -9.31 6.15 4.56
C VAL A 29 -8.45 6.15 3.31
N SER A 30 -8.10 7.33 2.79
CA SER A 30 -7.34 7.40 1.53
C SER A 30 -6.32 8.53 1.46
N THR A 31 -5.35 8.38 0.56
CA THR A 31 -4.29 9.36 0.27
C THR A 31 -4.68 10.27 -0.89
N GLY A 32 -4.13 11.49 -0.96
CA GLY A 32 -4.63 12.58 -1.81
C GLY A 32 -5.07 12.21 -3.24
N GLY A 33 -4.17 11.63 -4.04
CA GLY A 33 -4.50 11.26 -5.44
C GLY A 33 -5.54 10.14 -5.56
N THR A 34 -5.61 9.25 -4.59
CA THR A 34 -6.61 8.16 -4.56
C THR A 34 -7.96 8.67 -4.05
N ALA A 35 -7.94 9.46 -2.98
CA ALA A 35 -9.11 10.12 -2.39
C ALA A 35 -9.90 10.90 -3.45
N ARG A 36 -9.22 11.77 -4.20
CA ARG A 36 -9.84 12.58 -5.26
C ARG A 36 -10.60 11.75 -6.29
N VAL A 37 -10.07 10.59 -6.69
CA VAL A 37 -10.71 9.70 -7.67
C VAL A 37 -11.94 9.03 -7.08
N ILE A 38 -11.87 8.58 -5.83
CA ILE A 38 -12.98 7.95 -5.11
C ILE A 38 -14.11 8.96 -4.88
N GLU A 39 -13.77 10.19 -4.45
CA GLU A 39 -14.72 11.28 -4.20
C GLU A 39 -15.38 11.79 -5.48
N ALA A 40 -14.64 11.88 -6.59
CA ALA A 40 -15.21 12.20 -7.90
C ALA A 40 -16.25 11.15 -8.35
N GLY A 41 -16.14 9.91 -7.85
CA GLY A 41 -17.12 8.84 -8.01
C GLY A 41 -18.31 8.89 -7.04
N GLY A 42 -18.42 9.95 -6.23
CA GLY A 42 -19.48 10.16 -5.24
C GLY A 42 -19.34 9.34 -3.97
N VAL A 43 -18.15 8.81 -3.68
CA VAL A 43 -17.90 7.99 -2.49
C VAL A 43 -17.08 8.79 -1.48
N PRO A 44 -17.59 9.04 -0.25
CA PRO A 44 -16.86 9.78 0.77
C PRO A 44 -15.65 8.98 1.28
N VAL A 45 -14.58 9.69 1.61
CA VAL A 45 -13.39 9.14 2.27
C VAL A 45 -12.92 10.06 3.38
N VAL A 46 -12.24 9.51 4.37
CA VAL A 46 -11.44 10.23 5.35
C VAL A 46 -10.04 10.42 4.77
N HIS A 47 -9.51 11.63 4.79
CA HIS A 47 -8.14 11.85 4.31
C HIS A 47 -7.14 11.34 5.34
N ILE A 48 -6.05 10.75 4.87
CA ILE A 48 -4.98 10.25 5.74
C ILE A 48 -4.36 11.35 6.63
N SER A 49 -4.37 12.61 6.15
CA SER A 49 -3.93 13.77 6.92
C SER A 49 -4.78 14.02 8.16
N ASP A 50 -6.08 13.73 8.08
CA ASP A 50 -7.02 13.91 9.20
C ASP A 50 -6.81 12.83 10.26
N VAL A 51 -6.46 11.61 9.82
CA VAL A 51 -6.09 10.49 10.72
C VAL A 51 -4.76 10.76 11.42
N THR A 52 -3.78 11.29 10.70
CA THR A 52 -2.43 11.50 11.24
C THR A 52 -2.27 12.83 11.97
N GLY A 53 -3.15 13.81 11.72
CA GLY A 53 -2.97 15.18 12.15
C GLY A 53 -1.77 15.88 11.49
N PHE A 54 -1.20 15.29 10.43
CA PHE A 54 0.03 15.76 9.81
C PHE A 54 -0.21 16.08 8.32
N PRO A 55 0.21 17.28 7.84
CA PRO A 55 0.00 17.68 6.46
C PRO A 55 0.91 16.89 5.50
N GLU A 56 0.52 16.85 4.23
CA GLU A 56 1.41 16.33 3.19
C GLU A 56 2.65 17.24 3.05
N MET A 57 3.84 16.65 2.99
CA MET A 57 5.12 17.36 2.81
C MET A 57 6.10 16.54 1.98
N MET A 58 7.16 17.20 1.48
CA MET A 58 8.19 16.59 0.63
C MET A 58 7.57 15.85 -0.56
N ASP A 59 6.63 16.50 -1.25
CA ASP A 59 5.89 15.96 -2.40
C ASP A 59 5.24 14.58 -2.14
N GLY A 60 4.79 14.38 -0.89
CA GLY A 60 4.07 13.16 -0.49
C GLY A 60 4.95 11.98 -0.09
N ARG A 61 6.28 12.15 -0.03
CA ARG A 61 7.25 11.08 0.32
C ARG A 61 7.01 10.41 1.68
N VAL A 62 6.42 11.14 2.63
CA VAL A 62 6.26 10.67 4.03
C VAL A 62 4.81 10.58 4.47
N LYS A 63 3.84 10.74 3.56
CA LYS A 63 2.42 10.94 3.89
C LYS A 63 1.74 9.80 4.67
N THR A 64 2.28 8.58 4.60
CA THR A 64 1.75 7.41 5.32
C THR A 64 2.68 6.85 6.38
N LEU A 65 3.92 7.37 6.49
CA LEU A 65 4.97 6.88 7.40
C LEU A 65 4.74 7.39 8.83
N HIS A 66 3.60 7.04 9.42
CA HIS A 66 3.15 7.57 10.70
C HIS A 66 2.66 6.47 11.66
N PRO A 67 2.97 6.54 12.97
CA PRO A 67 2.52 5.55 13.94
C PRO A 67 1.00 5.35 13.97
N ALA A 68 0.21 6.42 13.80
CA ALA A 68 -1.26 6.31 13.73
C ALA A 68 -1.74 5.35 12.63
N VAL A 69 -1.03 5.31 11.49
CA VAL A 69 -1.35 4.42 10.37
C VAL A 69 -0.87 3.00 10.69
N PHE A 70 0.40 2.85 11.04
CA PHE A 70 1.00 1.53 11.24
C PHE A 70 0.51 0.81 12.49
N ALA A 71 0.15 1.53 13.56
CA ALA A 71 -0.47 0.93 14.73
C ALA A 71 -1.83 0.32 14.39
N GLY A 72 -2.66 1.02 13.60
CA GLY A 72 -3.93 0.48 13.12
C GLY A 72 -3.76 -0.77 12.26
N ILE A 73 -2.69 -0.86 11.47
CA ILE A 73 -2.40 -2.03 10.63
C ILE A 73 -1.81 -3.20 11.46
N LEU A 74 -0.92 -2.93 12.41
CA LEU A 74 -0.09 -3.94 13.06
C LEU A 74 -0.62 -4.43 14.41
N ALA A 75 -1.62 -3.76 14.99
CA ALA A 75 -2.22 -4.21 16.23
C ALA A 75 -2.81 -5.62 16.06
N ARG A 76 -2.45 -6.53 16.97
CA ARG A 76 -3.00 -7.89 16.99
C ARG A 76 -4.32 -7.86 17.74
N ARG A 77 -5.41 -8.24 17.08
CA ARG A 77 -6.77 -8.10 17.63
C ARG A 77 -6.98 -8.99 18.86
N ALA A 78 -6.33 -10.16 18.89
CA ALA A 78 -6.37 -11.07 20.02
C ALA A 78 -5.46 -10.66 21.19
N ASN A 79 -4.65 -9.59 21.05
CA ASN A 79 -3.78 -9.09 22.11
C ASN A 79 -4.42 -7.87 22.80
N ALA A 80 -4.88 -8.06 24.04
CA ALA A 80 -5.54 -7.01 24.81
C ALA A 80 -4.65 -5.76 25.06
N SER A 81 -3.34 -5.95 25.17
CA SER A 81 -2.39 -4.83 25.36
C SER A 81 -2.29 -3.96 24.11
N ASP A 82 -2.24 -4.57 22.93
CA ASP A 82 -2.22 -3.84 21.66
C ASP A 82 -3.52 -3.05 21.47
N MET A 83 -4.68 -3.67 21.73
CA MET A 83 -5.99 -3.02 21.59
C MET A 83 -6.18 -1.88 22.59
N HIS A 84 -5.74 -2.06 23.84
CA HIS A 84 -5.77 -0.98 24.83
C HIS A 84 -4.88 0.19 24.43
N SER A 85 -3.70 -0.08 23.85
CA SER A 85 -2.80 0.97 23.35
C SER A 85 -3.44 1.78 22.21
N LEU A 86 -4.17 1.12 21.30
CA LEU A 86 -4.94 1.83 20.27
C LEU A 86 -6.00 2.74 20.89
N GLU A 87 -6.82 2.24 21.80
CA GLU A 87 -7.86 3.02 22.48
C GLU A 87 -7.29 4.23 23.23
N GLN A 88 -6.20 4.04 23.98
CA GLN A 88 -5.54 5.12 24.72
C GLN A 88 -5.08 6.28 23.83
N HIS A 89 -4.71 5.99 22.59
CA HIS A 89 -4.24 6.99 21.63
C HIS A 89 -5.33 7.44 20.65
N GLY A 90 -6.59 6.99 20.82
CA GLY A 90 -7.69 7.31 19.91
C GLY A 90 -7.48 6.76 18.50
N LEU A 91 -6.77 5.64 18.39
CA LEU A 91 -6.46 4.97 17.12
C LEU A 91 -7.42 3.79 16.89
N HIS A 92 -7.62 3.47 15.62
CA HIS A 92 -8.51 2.38 15.22
C HIS A 92 -7.78 1.37 14.33
N PRO A 93 -8.12 0.08 14.42
CA PRO A 93 -7.55 -0.93 13.55
C PRO A 93 -8.04 -0.77 12.11
N TYR A 94 -7.20 -1.16 11.16
CA TYR A 94 -7.63 -1.37 9.77
C TYR A 94 -7.98 -2.84 9.55
N ASP A 95 -9.02 -3.08 8.76
CA ASP A 95 -9.45 -4.41 8.33
C ASP A 95 -8.92 -4.74 6.94
N ILE A 96 -8.79 -3.72 6.09
CA ILE A 96 -8.36 -3.86 4.71
C ILE A 96 -7.32 -2.80 4.38
N VAL A 97 -6.27 -3.20 3.68
CA VAL A 97 -5.24 -2.32 3.11
C VAL A 97 -5.13 -2.60 1.61
N VAL A 98 -5.41 -1.59 0.78
CA VAL A 98 -5.35 -1.68 -0.69
C VAL A 98 -4.27 -0.76 -1.22
N VAL A 99 -3.20 -1.33 -1.77
CA VAL A 99 -2.00 -0.59 -2.23
C VAL A 99 -1.37 -1.30 -3.42
N ASN A 100 -1.04 -0.60 -4.51
CA ASN A 100 -0.33 -1.20 -5.66
C ASN A 100 0.93 -0.37 -6.03
N LEU A 101 1.94 -1.02 -6.61
CA LEU A 101 3.32 -0.49 -6.78
C LEU A 101 3.77 -0.31 -8.25
N TYR A 102 2.84 -0.03 -9.16
CA TYR A 102 3.12 -0.11 -10.61
C TYR A 102 4.11 0.92 -11.17
N GLN A 103 4.37 2.03 -10.45
CA GLN A 103 5.11 3.17 -11.00
C GLN A 103 6.58 2.83 -11.33
N PHE A 104 7.32 2.26 -10.36
CA PHE A 104 8.75 2.02 -10.54
C PHE A 104 9.05 0.98 -11.63
N GLU A 105 8.28 -0.10 -11.72
CA GLU A 105 8.49 -1.15 -12.73
C GLU A 105 8.33 -0.60 -14.14
N GLN A 106 7.34 0.29 -14.34
CA GLN A 106 7.14 0.96 -15.61
C GLN A 106 8.30 1.92 -15.90
N SER A 107 8.62 2.82 -14.97
CA SER A 107 9.70 3.80 -15.09
C SER A 107 11.07 3.14 -15.35
N ALA A 108 11.34 1.97 -14.75
CA ALA A 108 12.58 1.22 -14.96
C ALA A 108 12.72 0.63 -16.37
N ARG A 109 11.60 0.38 -17.08
CA ARG A 109 11.58 -0.06 -18.49
C ARG A 109 11.73 1.12 -19.45
N GLU A 110 11.36 2.31 -19.01
CA GLU A 110 11.51 3.54 -19.77
C GLU A 110 12.96 4.07 -19.68
N ALA A 111 13.41 4.81 -20.69
CA ALA A 111 14.76 5.35 -20.75
C ALA A 111 14.92 6.67 -19.97
N ILE A 112 14.33 6.75 -18.77
CA ILE A 112 14.42 7.94 -17.91
C ILE A 112 15.79 8.06 -17.23
N GLY A 113 16.13 9.27 -16.77
CA GLY A 113 17.36 9.54 -16.03
C GLY A 113 17.43 8.73 -14.73
N PHE A 114 18.65 8.50 -14.21
CA PHE A 114 18.80 7.75 -12.95
C PHE A 114 18.21 8.49 -11.76
N ASP A 115 18.39 9.81 -11.68
CA ASP A 115 17.85 10.61 -10.58
C ASP A 115 16.32 10.61 -10.63
N ASP A 116 15.72 10.78 -11.81
CA ASP A 116 14.26 10.65 -11.99
C ASP A 116 13.78 9.25 -11.58
N LEU A 117 14.52 8.21 -11.92
CA LEU A 117 14.19 6.84 -11.51
C LEU A 117 14.27 6.64 -9.98
N VAL A 118 15.16 7.35 -9.30
CA VAL A 118 15.25 7.32 -7.83
C VAL A 118 14.03 7.97 -7.19
N GLU A 119 13.48 9.02 -7.79
CA GLU A 119 12.24 9.68 -7.33
C GLU A 119 11.01 8.75 -7.42
N GLU A 120 11.05 7.80 -8.34
CA GLU A 120 9.99 6.80 -8.54
C GLU A 120 10.02 5.65 -7.51
N ILE A 121 11.01 5.62 -6.61
CA ILE A 121 11.13 4.60 -5.57
C ILE A 121 10.13 4.89 -4.44
N ASP A 122 9.08 4.08 -4.37
CA ASP A 122 8.08 4.18 -3.30
C ASP A 122 8.60 3.61 -1.97
N ILE A 123 8.48 4.39 -0.90
CA ILE A 123 8.80 3.98 0.48
C ILE A 123 7.52 3.60 1.25
N GLY A 124 6.46 4.38 1.06
CA GLY A 124 5.21 4.26 1.81
C GLY A 124 4.43 3.02 1.39
N GLY A 125 4.29 2.78 0.09
CA GLY A 125 3.54 1.65 -0.46
C GLY A 125 4.06 0.30 0.01
N PRO A 126 5.35 -0.03 -0.20
CA PRO A 126 5.93 -1.28 0.30
C PRO A 126 5.83 -1.42 1.83
N SER A 127 5.96 -0.32 2.57
CA SER A 127 5.83 -0.35 4.03
C SER A 127 4.42 -0.74 4.47
N LEU A 128 3.39 -0.10 3.90
CA LEU A 128 1.97 -0.44 4.16
C LEU A 128 1.66 -1.88 3.80
N LEU A 129 2.09 -2.32 2.62
CA LEU A 129 1.91 -3.67 2.12
C LEU A 129 2.54 -4.71 3.06
N ARG A 130 3.82 -4.53 3.43
CA ARG A 130 4.52 -5.46 4.32
C ARG A 130 3.91 -5.48 5.72
N ALA A 131 3.47 -4.34 6.24
CA ALA A 131 2.81 -4.28 7.55
C ALA A 131 1.49 -5.07 7.55
N ALA A 132 0.66 -4.88 6.53
CA ALA A 132 -0.62 -5.58 6.42
C ALA A 132 -0.42 -7.09 6.15
N ALA A 133 0.51 -7.46 5.26
CA ALA A 133 0.87 -8.85 5.00
C ALA A 133 1.46 -9.56 6.24
N LYS A 134 2.24 -8.86 7.06
CA LYS A 134 2.71 -9.38 8.36
C LYS A 134 1.55 -9.70 9.28
N ASN A 135 0.52 -8.85 9.30
CA ASN A 135 -0.67 -8.99 10.15
C ASN A 135 -1.86 -9.69 9.46
N TRP A 136 -1.58 -10.56 8.48
CA TRP A 136 -2.58 -11.18 7.58
C TRP A 136 -3.76 -11.88 8.26
N ARG A 137 -3.59 -12.34 9.51
CA ARG A 137 -4.67 -12.95 10.28
C ARG A 137 -5.80 -11.95 10.54
N ASP A 138 -5.42 -10.71 10.83
CA ASP A 138 -6.33 -9.64 11.24
C ASP A 138 -6.62 -8.64 10.11
N VAL A 139 -5.73 -8.53 9.11
CA VAL A 139 -5.81 -7.54 8.02
C VAL A 139 -5.78 -8.22 6.65
N LEU A 140 -6.71 -7.87 5.77
CA LEU A 140 -6.68 -8.24 4.36
C LEU A 140 -5.84 -7.23 3.59
N VAL A 141 -4.83 -7.69 2.86
CA VAL A 141 -3.99 -6.82 2.04
C VAL A 141 -4.19 -7.12 0.57
N VAL A 142 -4.50 -6.11 -0.25
CA VAL A 142 -4.73 -6.29 -1.68
C VAL A 142 -3.81 -5.40 -2.49
N CYS A 143 -3.02 -6.02 -3.38
CA CYS A 143 -2.04 -5.33 -4.20
C CYS A 143 -2.28 -5.35 -5.70
N ASP A 144 -3.32 -6.06 -6.15
CA ASP A 144 -3.64 -6.25 -7.56
C ASP A 144 -5.14 -5.99 -7.77
N PRO A 145 -5.54 -5.04 -8.66
CA PRO A 145 -6.94 -4.79 -8.97
C PRO A 145 -7.72 -6.02 -9.41
N LYS A 146 -7.05 -7.04 -9.97
CA LYS A 146 -7.68 -8.31 -10.36
C LYS A 146 -8.29 -9.08 -9.17
N ASP A 147 -7.80 -8.84 -7.95
CA ASP A 147 -8.30 -9.51 -6.75
C ASP A 147 -9.53 -8.82 -6.14
N TYR A 148 -9.95 -7.64 -6.64
CA TYR A 148 -11.08 -6.90 -6.05
C TYR A 148 -12.37 -7.71 -6.06
N GLY A 149 -12.65 -8.42 -7.16
CA GLY A 149 -13.81 -9.31 -7.24
C GLY A 149 -13.75 -10.46 -6.22
N LEU A 150 -12.58 -11.09 -6.09
CA LEU A 150 -12.37 -12.19 -5.14
C LEU A 150 -12.48 -11.70 -3.69
N LEU A 151 -11.93 -10.53 -3.37
CA LEU A 151 -12.09 -9.87 -2.08
C LEU A 151 -13.57 -9.66 -1.73
N LEU A 152 -14.35 -9.09 -2.65
CA LEU A 152 -15.78 -8.81 -2.41
C LEU A 152 -16.61 -10.09 -2.24
N MET A 153 -16.22 -11.17 -2.93
CA MET A 153 -16.82 -12.50 -2.78
C MET A 153 -16.51 -13.08 -1.39
N GLU A 154 -15.24 -13.08 -0.96
CA GLU A 154 -14.81 -13.56 0.36
C GLU A 154 -15.45 -12.76 1.50
N LEU A 155 -15.58 -11.44 1.35
CA LEU A 155 -16.29 -10.57 2.29
C LEU A 155 -17.79 -10.85 2.37
N GLY A 156 -18.37 -11.53 1.37
CA GLY A 156 -19.78 -11.92 1.34
C GLY A 156 -20.06 -13.28 1.98
N GLN A 157 -19.04 -14.03 2.40
CA GLN A 157 -19.23 -15.31 3.08
C GLN A 157 -19.76 -15.11 4.49
N SER A 158 -20.57 -16.05 5.00
CA SER A 158 -21.18 -15.95 6.34
C SER A 158 -20.14 -15.90 7.46
N GLU A 159 -19.05 -16.64 7.31
CA GLU A 159 -17.91 -16.66 8.25
C GLU A 159 -16.86 -15.58 7.93
N GLY A 160 -17.10 -14.78 6.88
CA GLY A 160 -16.13 -13.85 6.32
C GLY A 160 -14.96 -14.52 5.60
N PRO A 161 -13.90 -13.76 5.27
CA PRO A 161 -12.79 -14.24 4.47
C PRO A 161 -11.99 -15.34 5.15
N SER A 162 -11.75 -16.43 4.42
CA SER A 162 -11.04 -17.62 4.89
C SER A 162 -9.57 -17.34 5.24
N LEU A 163 -8.98 -18.16 6.11
CA LEU A 163 -7.54 -18.09 6.41
C LEU A 163 -6.69 -18.36 5.17
N ASP A 164 -7.14 -19.25 4.29
CA ASP A 164 -6.46 -19.56 3.02
C ASP A 164 -6.43 -18.35 2.09
N PHE A 165 -7.52 -17.61 1.99
CA PHE A 165 -7.55 -16.36 1.22
C PHE A 165 -6.65 -15.28 1.83
N ARG A 166 -6.67 -15.13 3.16
CA ARG A 166 -5.82 -14.16 3.87
C ARG A 166 -4.33 -14.44 3.65
N ILE A 167 -3.89 -15.70 3.77
CA ILE A 167 -2.49 -16.06 3.54
C ILE A 167 -2.12 -15.98 2.04
N TYR A 168 -3.06 -16.27 1.12
CA TYR A 168 -2.86 -16.06 -0.31
C TYR A 168 -2.52 -14.60 -0.63
N LEU A 169 -3.31 -13.66 -0.10
CA LEU A 169 -3.07 -12.23 -0.25
C LEU A 169 -1.70 -11.81 0.30
N ALA A 170 -1.35 -12.26 1.51
CA ALA A 170 -0.05 -11.97 2.11
C ALA A 170 1.13 -12.50 1.27
N ARG A 171 1.00 -13.70 0.70
CA ARG A 171 2.00 -14.29 -0.19
C ARG A 171 2.18 -13.46 -1.46
N LYS A 172 1.10 -13.00 -2.10
CA LYS A 172 1.19 -12.11 -3.27
C LYS A 172 1.96 -10.83 -2.95
N VAL A 173 1.72 -10.26 -1.78
CA VAL A 173 2.43 -9.04 -1.34
C VAL A 173 3.92 -9.27 -1.15
N PHE A 174 4.32 -10.34 -0.47
CA PHE A 174 5.75 -10.62 -0.29
C PHE A 174 6.46 -10.97 -1.61
N ASP A 175 5.77 -11.65 -2.54
CA ASP A 175 6.28 -11.85 -3.89
C ASP A 175 6.48 -10.50 -4.63
N LEU A 176 5.44 -9.66 -4.68
CA LEU A 176 5.50 -8.33 -5.32
C LEU A 176 6.64 -7.46 -4.76
N THR A 177 6.72 -7.33 -3.43
CA THR A 177 7.74 -6.50 -2.77
C THR A 177 9.14 -7.05 -3.00
N SER A 178 9.34 -8.37 -2.97
CA SER A 178 10.63 -9.00 -3.28
C SER A 178 11.08 -8.73 -4.72
N ASN A 179 10.16 -8.79 -5.68
CA ASN A 179 10.45 -8.51 -7.09
C ASN A 179 10.75 -7.03 -7.32
N THR A 180 10.04 -6.15 -6.63
CA THR A 180 10.25 -4.69 -6.69
C THR A 180 11.63 -4.32 -6.15
N ASP A 181 11.99 -4.82 -4.97
CA ASP A 181 13.31 -4.57 -4.36
C ASP A 181 14.44 -5.12 -5.24
N ARG A 182 14.26 -6.28 -5.86
CA ARG A 182 15.22 -6.84 -6.83
C ARG A 182 15.38 -5.92 -8.04
N LEU A 183 14.30 -5.35 -8.54
CA LEU A 183 14.36 -4.43 -9.68
C LEU A 183 15.10 -3.16 -9.28
N ILE A 184 14.81 -2.56 -8.13
CA ILE A 184 15.52 -1.39 -7.59
C ILE A 184 17.01 -1.70 -7.48
N TRP A 185 17.37 -2.80 -6.81
CA TRP A 185 18.76 -3.24 -6.66
C TRP A 185 19.48 -3.37 -8.02
N THR A 186 18.80 -3.95 -9.01
CA THR A 186 19.34 -4.10 -10.38
C THR A 186 19.73 -2.73 -10.98
N GLN A 187 18.94 -1.68 -10.73
CA GLN A 187 19.24 -0.34 -11.22
C GLN A 187 20.44 0.29 -10.53
N PHE A 188 20.57 0.08 -9.22
CA PHE A 188 21.68 0.62 -8.43
C PHE A 188 23.00 -0.07 -8.72
N VAL A 189 23.03 -1.39 -8.90
CA VAL A 189 24.25 -2.12 -9.28
C VAL A 189 24.76 -1.69 -10.66
N GLY A 190 23.84 -1.36 -11.56
CA GLY A 190 24.19 -0.79 -12.87
C GLY A 190 24.66 0.67 -12.83
N ALA A 191 24.60 1.35 -11.68
CA ALA A 191 24.91 2.77 -11.55
C ALA A 191 26.31 3.04 -10.98
N TRP A 192 26.97 4.09 -11.45
CA TRP A 192 28.25 4.57 -10.92
C TRP A 192 28.42 6.08 -11.14
N VAL A 193 29.33 6.69 -10.38
CA VAL A 193 29.65 8.12 -10.52
C VAL A 193 30.93 8.29 -11.32
N LYS A 194 30.92 9.19 -12.32
CA LYS A 194 32.12 9.60 -13.07
C LYS A 194 32.10 11.12 -13.23
N ASN A 195 33.15 11.78 -12.74
CA ASN A 195 33.29 13.25 -12.78
C ASN A 195 32.11 13.99 -12.12
N GLY A 196 31.51 13.43 -11.06
CA GLY A 196 30.35 14.01 -10.37
C GLY A 196 29.00 13.73 -11.02
N GLU A 197 28.97 13.10 -12.21
CA GLU A 197 27.74 12.69 -12.88
C GLU A 197 27.39 11.23 -12.58
N VAL A 198 26.12 10.96 -12.29
CA VAL A 198 25.62 9.59 -12.17
C VAL A 198 25.40 9.00 -13.57
N ARG A 199 25.90 7.79 -13.78
CA ARG A 199 25.76 7.02 -15.02
C ARG A 199 25.15 5.67 -14.68
N ARG A 200 24.37 5.12 -15.61
CA ARG A 200 23.73 3.80 -15.46
C ARG A 200 23.89 2.97 -16.74
N SER A 201 24.15 1.68 -16.58
CA SER A 201 24.09 0.69 -17.67
C SER A 201 23.61 -0.65 -17.17
N LEU A 202 22.55 -1.16 -17.79
CA LEU A 202 22.03 -2.52 -17.55
C LEU A 202 22.95 -3.62 -18.09
N GLN A 203 23.92 -3.29 -18.96
CA GLN A 203 24.90 -4.26 -19.47
C GLN A 203 26.03 -4.54 -18.47
N ARG A 204 26.19 -3.69 -17.45
CA ARG A 204 27.20 -3.83 -16.39
C ARG A 204 26.75 -4.71 -15.23
N THR A 205 25.52 -5.23 -15.25
CA THR A 205 24.94 -5.92 -14.10
C THR A 205 25.66 -7.20 -13.72
N GLY A 206 26.35 -7.90 -14.63
CA GLY A 206 27.36 -8.94 -14.32
C GLY A 206 26.98 -10.01 -13.27
N VAL A 207 25.70 -10.12 -12.92
CA VAL A 207 25.09 -10.86 -11.80
C VAL A 207 23.61 -11.00 -12.19
N LEU A 208 23.00 -12.17 -12.39
CA LEU A 208 23.42 -13.58 -12.45
C LEU A 208 22.63 -14.22 -13.61
#